data_AF-A0A7S4PHW7-F1
#
_entry.id   AF-A0A7S4PHW7-F1
#
_cell.length_a   1.000
_cell.length_b   1.000
_cell.length_c   1.000
_cell.angle_alpha   90.00
_cell.angle_beta   90.00
_cell.angle_gamma   90.00
#
_symmetry.space_group_name_H-M   'P 1'
#
loop_
_entity.id
_entity.type
_entity.pdbx_description
1 polymer ?
#
loop_
_entity_poly.entity_id
_entity_poly.type
_entity_poly.pdbx_seq_one_letter_code
_entity_poly.pdbx_strand_id
1 'polypeptide(L)'
;MAGLAWGATFKFWDASTWSMPEYALWSVVILLGLELMSYLVNEIPQRFFNPSAIPIRGKHLDVLSWKDISFITWNKFTTTLFTYHALRFCWLSPRIAWVSARLADRLSGH
;
A
#
# COMPACT_ATOMS: atom_id res chain seq x y z
N MET A 1 -6.66 33.35 -0.75
CA MET A 1 -7.28 32.17 -1.38
C MET A 1 -6.42 31.79 -2.58
N ALA A 2 -5.55 30.79 -2.44
CA ALA A 2 -4.62 30.37 -3.48
C ALA A 2 -5.04 29.00 -3.99
N GLY A 3 -5.14 28.90 -5.32
CA GLY A 3 -5.86 27.87 -6.05
C GLY A 3 -5.27 26.46 -5.92
N LEU A 4 -6.18 25.51 -6.04
CA LEU A 4 -5.96 24.09 -6.31
C LEU A 4 -5.12 23.91 -7.58
N ALA A 5 -3.79 23.89 -7.44
CA ALA A 5 -2.86 23.48 -8.49
C ALA A 5 -2.50 21.98 -8.34
N TRP A 6 -3.50 21.12 -8.13
CA TRP A 6 -3.32 19.66 -7.97
C TRP A 6 -2.93 18.94 -9.28
N GLY A 7 -2.71 19.65 -10.38
CA GLY A 7 -2.69 19.06 -11.72
C GLY A 7 -1.34 18.96 -12.44
N ALA A 8 -0.25 19.56 -11.95
CA ALA A 8 0.92 19.77 -12.84
C ALA A 8 2.12 18.83 -12.65
N THR A 9 2.31 18.15 -11.51
CA THR A 9 3.57 17.41 -11.27
C THR A 9 3.48 16.15 -10.40
N PHE A 10 2.31 15.51 -10.22
CA PHE A 10 2.25 14.27 -9.44
C PHE A 10 2.84 13.09 -10.23
N LYS A 11 4.16 12.91 -10.13
CA LYS A 11 4.89 11.76 -10.67
C LYS A 11 4.95 10.70 -9.57
N PHE A 12 4.09 9.69 -9.65
CA PHE A 12 4.05 8.62 -8.64
C PHE A 12 5.36 7.82 -8.50
N TRP A 13 6.25 7.88 -9.50
CA TRP A 13 7.54 7.19 -9.51
C TRP A 13 8.71 8.02 -8.96
N ASP A 14 8.50 9.31 -8.66
CA ASP A 14 9.55 10.24 -8.22
C ASP A 14 9.07 11.11 -7.05
N ALA A 15 9.31 10.63 -5.82
CA ALA A 15 9.00 11.36 -4.59
C ALA A 15 9.79 12.67 -4.44
N SER A 16 10.91 12.87 -5.15
CA SER A 16 11.68 14.11 -5.03
C SER A 16 10.91 15.33 -5.52
N THR A 17 9.89 15.14 -6.35
CA THR A 17 9.02 16.21 -6.84
C THR A 17 7.79 16.44 -5.96
N TRP A 18 7.61 15.66 -4.89
CA TRP A 18 6.40 15.71 -4.08
C TRP A 18 6.45 16.85 -3.06
N SER A 19 5.35 17.59 -2.99
CA SER A 19 5.00 18.52 -1.93
C SER A 19 4.46 17.78 -0.71
N MET A 20 4.48 18.44 0.46
CA MET A 20 4.01 17.84 1.72
C MET A 20 2.59 17.23 1.65
N PRO A 21 1.60 17.85 0.97
CA PRO A 21 0.28 17.26 0.79
C PRO A 21 0.27 15.97 -0.06
N GLU A 22 1.18 15.83 -1.03
CA GLU A 22 1.27 14.64 -1.88
C GLU A 22 1.81 13.44 -1.08
N TYR A 23 2.76 13.66 -0.15
CA TYR A 23 3.18 12.65 0.81
C TYR A 23 2.05 12.21 1.75
N ALA A 24 1.24 13.17 2.22
CA ALA A 24 0.07 12.87 3.04
C ALA A 24 -0.97 12.06 2.26
N LEU A 25 -1.25 12.45 1.01
CA LEU A 25 -2.18 11.73 0.13
C LEU A 25 -1.71 10.30 -0.12
N TRP A 26 -0.42 10.09 -0.43
CA TRP A 26 0.14 8.74 -0.59
C TRP A 26 -0.05 7.89 0.67
N SER A 27 0.26 8.47 1.83
CA SER A 27 0.11 7.78 3.11
C SER A 27 -1.34 7.39 3.39
N VAL A 28 -2.29 8.28 3.10
CA VAL A 28 -3.73 8.02 3.23
C VAL A 28 -4.16 6.89 2.31
N VAL A 29 -3.72 6.88 1.05
CA VAL A 29 -4.03 5.81 0.09
C VAL A 29 -3.55 4.45 0.58
N ILE A 30 -2.30 4.37 1.08
CA ILE A 30 -1.77 3.10 1.61
C ILE A 30 -2.51 2.66 2.87
N LEU A 31 -2.79 3.57 3.80
CA LEU A 31 -3.54 3.25 5.02
C LEU A 31 -4.96 2.77 4.72
N LEU A 32 -5.66 3.42 3.79
CA LEU A 32 -6.98 2.98 3.31
C LEU A 32 -6.90 1.62 2.63
N GLY A 33 -5.84 1.34 1.86
CA GLY A 33 -5.62 0.02 1.27
C GLY A 33 -5.43 -1.08 2.33
N LEU A 34 -4.70 -0.79 3.41
CA LEU A 34 -4.54 -1.72 4.53
C LEU A 34 -5.85 -1.93 5.29
N GLU A 35 -6.63 -0.87 5.51
CA GLU A 35 -7.93 -0.95 6.14
C GLU A 35 -8.95 -1.73 5.29
N LEU A 36 -8.94 -1.49 3.97
CA LEU A 36 -9.72 -2.26 3.02
C LEU A 36 -9.33 -3.75 3.06
N MET A 37 -8.05 -4.08 3.06
CA MET A 37 -7.62 -5.48 3.18
C MET A 37 -8.09 -6.12 4.49
N SER A 38 -8.03 -5.39 5.61
CA SER A 38 -8.58 -5.86 6.88
C SER A 38 -10.08 -6.11 6.80
N TYR A 39 -10.83 -5.20 6.16
CA TYR A 39 -12.26 -5.36 5.92
C TYR A 39 -12.55 -6.59 5.05
N LEU A 40 -11.84 -6.75 3.93
CA LEU A 40 -12.01 -7.88 3.01
C LEU A 40 -11.76 -9.22 3.71
N VAL A 41 -10.73 -9.31 4.57
CA VAL A 41 -10.37 -10.56 5.26
C VAL A 41 -11.34 -10.90 6.40
N ASN A 42 -11.85 -9.90 7.12
CA ASN A 42 -12.70 -10.15 8.29
C ASN A 42 -14.18 -10.25 7.94
N GLU A 43 -14.69 -9.37 7.08
CA GLU A 43 -16.14 -9.21 6.87
C GLU A 43 -16.67 -10.09 5.73
N ILE A 44 -15.89 -10.28 4.66
CA ILE A 44 -16.37 -11.07 3.51
C ILE A 44 -16.51 -12.55 3.88
N PRO A 45 -15.53 -13.22 4.50
CA PRO A 45 -15.69 -14.64 4.85
C PRO A 45 -16.84 -14.88 5.81
N GLN A 46 -17.03 -14.00 6.80
CA GLN A 46 -18.13 -14.10 7.76
C GLN A 46 -19.50 -14.00 7.09
N ARG A 47 -19.67 -13.12 6.09
CA ARG A 47 -20.95 -12.93 5.40
C ARG A 47 -21.27 -14.01 4.37
N PHE A 48 -20.27 -14.54 3.67
CA PHE A 48 -20.49 -15.43 2.52
C PHE A 48 -20.17 -16.90 2.77
N PHE A 49 -19.28 -17.21 3.71
CA PHE A 49 -18.76 -18.57 3.90
C PHE A 49 -19.05 -19.16 5.29
N ASN A 50 -19.60 -18.37 6.21
CA ASN A 50 -19.96 -18.76 7.58
C ASN A 50 -18.90 -19.69 8.24
N PRO A 51 -17.60 -19.32 8.20
CA PRO A 51 -16.54 -20.18 8.68
C PRO A 51 -16.69 -20.44 10.18
N SER A 52 -16.48 -21.69 10.60
CA SER A 52 -16.41 -22.06 12.01
C SER A 52 -15.42 -21.12 12.71
N ALA A 53 -15.90 -20.42 13.75
CA ALA A 53 -15.10 -19.44 14.47
C ALA A 53 -13.77 -20.06 14.90
N ILE A 54 -12.66 -19.58 14.33
CA ILE A 54 -11.33 -20.02 14.72
C ILE A 54 -11.16 -19.59 16.18
N PRO A 55 -10.90 -20.52 17.12
CA PRO A 55 -10.73 -20.16 18.51
C PRO A 55 -9.56 -19.18 18.63
N ILE A 56 -9.83 -18.01 19.18
CA ILE A 56 -8.86 -16.92 19.35
C ILE A 56 -7.77 -17.43 20.30
N ARG A 57 -6.60 -17.80 19.73
CA ARG A 57 -5.44 -18.33 20.48
C ARG A 57 -4.42 -17.26 20.85
N GLY A 58 -4.76 -15.97 20.68
CA GLY A 58 -3.92 -14.84 21.04
C GLY A 58 -4.31 -14.21 22.37
N LYS A 59 -3.36 -13.50 23.01
CA LYS A 59 -3.67 -12.56 24.10
C LYS A 59 -4.77 -11.63 23.62
N HIS A 60 -5.89 -11.56 24.35
CA HIS A 60 -6.94 -10.60 24.09
C HIS A 60 -6.33 -9.20 24.02
N LEU A 61 -6.40 -8.57 22.85
CA LEU A 61 -5.96 -7.18 22.61
C LEU A 61 -6.91 -6.16 23.27
N ASP A 62 -7.73 -6.60 24.23
CA ASP A 62 -8.64 -5.77 25.00
C ASP A 62 -7.87 -4.71 25.81
N VAL A 63 -6.59 -4.98 26.13
CA VAL A 63 -5.65 -4.02 26.72
C VAL A 63 -4.44 -3.87 25.81
N LEU A 64 -4.55 -2.95 24.85
CA LEU A 64 -3.41 -2.50 24.03
C LEU A 64 -2.39 -1.81 24.93
N SER A 65 -1.21 -2.41 25.10
CA SER A 65 -0.10 -1.75 25.77
C SER A 65 0.48 -0.66 24.86
N TRP A 66 1.09 0.36 25.44
CA TRP A 66 1.84 1.39 24.70
C TRP A 66 2.88 0.78 23.74
N LYS A 67 3.48 -0.36 24.11
CA LYS A 67 4.41 -1.10 23.24
C LYS A 67 3.71 -1.64 21.98
N ASP A 68 2.49 -2.16 22.13
CA ASP A 68 1.72 -2.73 21.03
C ASP A 68 1.26 -1.63 20.06
N ILE A 69 0.76 -0.50 20.60
CA ILE A 69 0.38 0.67 19.79
C ILE A 69 1.58 1.21 19.01
N SER A 70 2.74 1.30 19.65
CA SER A 70 3.97 1.76 19.02
C SER A 70 4.40 0.83 17.89
N PHE A 71 4.31 -0.49 18.10
CA PHE A 71 4.66 -1.48 17.09
C PHE A 71 3.71 -1.43 15.89
N ILE A 72 2.40 -1.32 16.14
CA ILE A 72 1.38 -1.18 15.08
C ILE A 72 1.62 0.10 14.28
N THR A 73 1.87 1.21 14.96
CA THR A 73 2.10 2.52 14.33
C THR A 73 3.37 2.49 13.49
N TRP A 74 4.45 1.93 14.02
CA TRP A 74 5.70 1.76 13.30
C TRP A 74 5.53 0.88 12.07
N ASN A 75 4.81 -0.24 12.19
CA ASN A 75 4.53 -1.14 11.07
C ASN A 75 3.74 -0.43 9.95
N LYS A 76 2.70 0.32 10.31
CA LYS A 76 1.94 1.12 9.33
C LYS A 76 2.83 2.14 8.63
N PHE A 77 3.70 2.83 9.37
CA PHE A 77 4.63 3.81 8.82
C PHE A 77 5.67 3.17 7.88
N THR A 78 6.31 2.08 8.30
CA THR A 78 7.29 1.38 7.47
C THR A 78 6.67 0.77 6.22
N THR A 79 5.41 0.31 6.32
CA THR A 79 4.66 -0.21 5.16
C THR A 79 4.47 0.88 4.10
N THR A 80 4.11 2.11 4.48
CA THR A 80 3.96 3.24 3.55
C THR A 80 5.25 3.58 2.81
N LEU A 81 6.40 3.52 3.48
CA LEU A 81 7.71 3.73 2.86
C LEU A 81 8.09 2.55 1.94
N PHE A 82 7.89 1.33 2.44
CA PHE A 82 8.20 0.11 1.70
C PHE A 82 7.40 0.01 0.41
N THR A 83 6.09 0.29 0.44
CA THR A 83 5.22 0.21 -0.73
C THR A 83 5.66 1.19 -1.82
N TYR A 84 6.08 2.40 -1.45
CA TYR A 84 6.65 3.36 -2.41
C TYR A 84 7.94 2.83 -3.06
N HIS A 85 8.90 2.36 -2.26
CA HIS A 85 10.16 1.83 -2.79
C HIS A 85 9.96 0.57 -3.62
N ALA A 86 9.07 -0.32 -3.19
CA ALA A 86 8.68 -1.51 -3.94
C ALA A 86 8.03 -1.15 -5.26
N LEU A 87 7.08 -0.21 -5.28
CA LEU A 87 6.44 0.25 -6.51
C LEU A 87 7.45 0.91 -7.46
N ARG A 88 8.33 1.76 -6.94
CA ARG A 88 9.39 2.40 -7.72
C ARG A 88 10.35 1.37 -8.32
N PHE A 89 10.76 0.36 -7.55
CA PHE A 89 11.55 -0.76 -8.07
C PHE A 89 10.77 -1.54 -9.13
N CYS A 90 9.49 -1.81 -8.88
CA CYS A 90 8.60 -2.49 -9.80
C CYS A 90 8.42 -1.77 -11.13
N TRP A 91 8.48 -0.44 -11.10
CA TRP A 91 8.33 0.41 -12.27
C TRP A 91 9.63 0.58 -13.08
N LEU A 92 10.76 0.70 -12.39
CA LEU A 92 12.06 0.95 -13.03
C LEU A 92 12.80 -0.33 -13.42
N SER A 93 12.48 -1.47 -12.80
CA SER A 93 13.17 -2.73 -13.07
C SER A 93 12.67 -3.36 -14.39
N PRO A 94 13.57 -3.63 -15.36
CA PRO A 94 13.20 -4.25 -16.62
C PRO A 94 12.94 -5.77 -16.50
N ARG A 95 13.22 -6.36 -15.33
CA ARG A 95 13.16 -7.81 -15.10
C ARG A 95 11.78 -8.31 -14.66
N ILE A 96 10.80 -7.42 -14.60
CA ILE A 96 9.51 -7.71 -14.00
C ILE A 96 8.49 -7.99 -15.09
N ALA A 97 7.71 -9.07 -14.90
CA ALA A 97 6.95 -9.73 -15.95
C ALA A 97 5.92 -8.84 -16.66
N TRP A 98 5.38 -7.79 -16.03
CA TRP A 98 4.47 -6.85 -16.70
C TRP A 98 5.18 -5.89 -17.69
N VAL A 99 6.51 -5.82 -17.67
CA VAL A 99 7.35 -5.14 -18.69
C VAL A 99 7.62 -6.07 -19.90
N SER A 100 7.04 -7.27 -19.92
CA SER A 100 7.21 -8.24 -21.02
C SER A 100 6.72 -7.74 -22.38
N ALA A 101 5.70 -6.89 -22.42
CA ALA A 101 5.22 -6.31 -23.69
C ALA A 101 6.31 -5.50 -24.42
N ARG A 102 7.16 -4.77 -23.67
CA ARG A 102 8.27 -3.99 -24.23
C ARG A 102 9.45 -4.86 -24.68
N LEU A 103 9.55 -6.08 -24.15
CA LEU A 103 10.56 -7.05 -24.56
C LEU A 103 10.10 -7.84 -25.80
N ALA A 104 8.80 -8.17 -25.89
CA ALA A 104 8.21 -8.84 -27.04
C ALA A 104 8.36 -8.00 -28.34
N ASP A 105 8.10 -6.70 -28.28
CA ASP A 105 8.31 -5.77 -29.41
C ASP A 105 9.78 -5.62 -29.84
N ARG A 106 10.74 -5.90 -28.93
CA ARG A 106 12.18 -5.87 -29.25
C ARG A 106 12.69 -7.19 -29.83
N LEU A 107 11.97 -8.29 -29.62
CA LEU A 107 12.33 -9.62 -30.11
C LEU A 107 11.63 -9.96 -31.44
N SER A 108 10.55 -9.27 -31.79
CA SER A 108 9.84 -9.37 -33.08
C SER A 108 10.39 -8.44 -34.17
N GLY A 109 11.38 -7.61 -33.85
CA GLY A 109 12.09 -6.72 -34.79
C GLY A 109 13.27 -7.38 -35.53
N HIS A 110 13.33 -8.72 -35.54
CA HIS A 110 14.23 -9.53 -36.35
C HIS A 110 13.43 -10.46 -37.26
#